data_AF-A0A7V9P879-F1
#
_entry.id   AF-A0A7V9P879-F1
#
_cell.length_a   1.000
_cell.length_b   1.000
_cell.length_c   1.000
_cell.angle_alpha   90.00
_cell.angle_beta   90.00
_cell.angle_gamma   90.00
#
_symmetry.space_group_name_H-M   'P 1'
#
loop_
_entity.id
_entity.type
_entity.pdbx_description
1 polymer ?
#
loop_
_entity_poly.entity_id
_entity_poly.type
_entity_poly.pdbx_seq_one_letter_code
_entity_poly.pdbx_strand_id
1 'polypeptide(L)'
;ELQQNLLKLIDGFKDVKIIRPGYAIEYDFVDPRELRPTMETSRIKGLFLAGQINGTTGYEEAACQGLMAGINAALLTQKRESVQLTRNSSYIGVLIDDLIRHGVDEPYRIFTSRAEARLTLRHDNADQRLMPFAKKLGLLFEADAQKFDAKLHRISRLKSVLDNTRYKRSDTEYASISQLLNVEDLGDSITLSQLSKRQNVSSELIFKLLPEIVKKESTISDLETALADILYKGYEQSQNNANERVNNNDNLRVMDNIDFKLIKGLSSEMLERLERANPRTFADIRNISGLTPSAVSALLVFLSSLVQNKKLNVGRATSEMP
;
A
#
# COMPACT_ATOMS: atom_id res chain seq x y z
N GLU A 1 -11.49 -3.11 -43.06
CA GLU A 1 -10.66 -2.24 -43.93
C GLU A 1 -9.96 -1.13 -43.16
N LEU A 2 -10.68 -0.24 -42.45
CA LEU A 2 -10.05 0.86 -41.69
C LEU A 2 -8.96 0.40 -40.71
N GLN A 3 -9.21 -0.62 -39.88
CA GLN A 3 -8.21 -1.18 -38.96
C GLN A 3 -6.92 -1.63 -39.68
N GLN A 4 -7.05 -2.20 -40.88
CA GLN A 4 -5.89 -2.65 -41.65
C GLN A 4 -5.11 -1.46 -42.22
N ASN A 5 -5.80 -0.42 -42.68
CA ASN A 5 -5.16 0.81 -43.13
C ASN A 5 -4.39 1.47 -41.99
N LEU A 6 -4.99 1.55 -40.80
CA LEU A 6 -4.34 2.08 -39.60
C LEU A 6 -3.10 1.28 -39.21
N LEU A 7 -3.19 -0.06 -39.21
CA LEU A 7 -2.03 -0.90 -38.87
C LEU A 7 -0.87 -0.72 -39.85
N LYS A 8 -1.14 -0.52 -41.14
CA LYS A 8 -0.10 -0.29 -42.16
C LYS A 8 0.67 1.03 -42.00
N LEU A 9 0.13 1.99 -41.23
CA LEU A 9 0.83 3.24 -40.90
C LEU A 9 1.90 3.04 -39.81
N ILE A 10 1.88 1.91 -39.10
CA ILE A 10 2.87 1.56 -38.08
C ILE A 10 4.11 1.01 -38.79
N ASP A 11 5.29 1.56 -38.48
CA ASP A 11 6.55 1.08 -39.04
C ASP A 11 6.75 -0.41 -38.74
N GLY A 12 7.12 -1.16 -39.79
CA GLY A 12 7.22 -2.62 -39.75
C GLY A 12 5.94 -3.39 -40.09
N PHE A 13 4.78 -2.73 -40.20
CA PHE A 13 3.47 -3.38 -40.46
C PHE A 13 2.93 -3.16 -41.89
N LYS A 14 3.80 -2.74 -42.82
CA LYS A 14 3.41 -2.39 -44.21
C LYS A 14 2.65 -3.53 -44.94
N ASP A 15 3.04 -4.78 -44.70
CA ASP A 15 2.44 -5.98 -45.29
C ASP A 15 1.56 -6.79 -44.30
N VAL A 16 1.11 -6.17 -43.21
CA VAL A 16 0.32 -6.85 -42.17
C VAL A 16 -0.99 -7.43 -42.72
N LYS A 17 -1.28 -8.68 -42.32
CA LYS A 17 -2.54 -9.38 -42.61
C LYS A 17 -3.28 -9.64 -41.30
N ILE A 18 -4.49 -9.11 -41.18
CA ILE A 18 -5.35 -9.32 -40.02
C ILE A 18 -5.93 -10.73 -40.07
N ILE A 19 -5.66 -11.56 -39.05
CA ILE A 19 -6.31 -12.87 -38.86
C ILE A 19 -7.67 -12.70 -38.17
N ARG A 20 -7.73 -11.83 -37.15
CA ARG A 20 -8.96 -11.50 -36.41
C ARG A 20 -9.06 -9.99 -36.28
N PRO A 21 -10.15 -9.35 -36.73
CA PRO A 21 -10.35 -7.93 -36.53
C PRO A 21 -10.57 -7.63 -35.04
N GLY A 22 -10.17 -6.43 -34.61
CA GLY A 22 -10.57 -5.90 -33.32
C GLY A 22 -12.07 -5.63 -33.30
N TYR A 23 -12.72 -5.88 -32.17
CA TYR A 23 -14.14 -5.64 -31.96
C TYR A 23 -14.37 -5.21 -30.51
N ALA A 24 -15.53 -4.60 -30.26
CA ALA A 24 -16.00 -4.29 -28.91
C ALA A 24 -17.06 -5.31 -28.48
N ILE A 25 -17.16 -5.54 -27.18
CA ILE A 25 -18.18 -6.39 -26.57
C ILE A 25 -18.96 -5.54 -25.59
N GLU A 26 -20.28 -5.67 -25.65
CA GLU A 26 -21.20 -5.12 -24.66
C GLU A 26 -21.83 -6.30 -23.92
N TYR A 27 -21.92 -6.20 -22.60
CA TYR A 27 -22.47 -7.24 -21.75
C TYR A 27 -23.11 -6.60 -20.53
N ASP A 28 -24.15 -7.25 -20.02
CA ASP A 28 -24.79 -6.86 -18.77
C ASP A 28 -23.88 -7.14 -17.58
N PHE A 29 -23.93 -6.27 -16.58
CA PHE A 29 -23.27 -6.47 -15.30
C PHE A 29 -24.23 -6.09 -14.16
N VAL A 30 -23.96 -6.64 -12.99
CA VAL A 30 -24.63 -6.28 -11.74
C VAL A 30 -23.77 -5.22 -11.06
N ASP A 31 -24.40 -4.12 -10.66
CA ASP A 31 -23.74 -3.08 -9.89
C ASP A 31 -23.08 -3.69 -8.63
N PRO A 32 -21.74 -3.61 -8.48
CA PRO A 32 -21.04 -4.24 -7.37
C PRO A 32 -21.42 -3.68 -5.99
N ARG A 33 -22.12 -2.53 -5.94
CA ARG A 33 -22.72 -2.00 -4.69
C ARG A 33 -23.83 -2.91 -4.12
N GLU A 34 -24.33 -3.85 -4.93
CA GLU A 34 -25.25 -4.91 -4.49
C GLU A 34 -24.53 -6.09 -3.81
N LEU A 35 -23.21 -6.03 -3.64
CA LEU A 35 -22.40 -7.05 -2.97
C LEU A 35 -21.96 -6.61 -1.58
N ARG A 36 -21.81 -7.59 -0.70
CA ARG A 36 -21.09 -7.46 0.57
C ARG A 36 -19.58 -7.63 0.33
N PRO A 37 -18.71 -7.15 1.24
CA PRO A 37 -17.26 -7.38 1.15
C PRO A 37 -16.83 -8.85 1.10
N THR A 38 -17.74 -9.76 1.42
CA THR A 38 -17.58 -11.22 1.30
C THR A 38 -17.89 -11.77 -0.10
N MET A 39 -18.19 -10.90 -1.08
CA MET A 39 -18.68 -11.22 -2.43
C MET A 39 -20.09 -11.84 -2.48
N GLU A 40 -20.78 -11.96 -1.35
CA GLU A 40 -22.17 -12.41 -1.27
C GLU A 40 -23.11 -11.26 -1.69
N THR A 41 -24.16 -11.56 -2.45
CA THR A 41 -25.15 -10.54 -2.78
C THR A 41 -25.92 -10.07 -1.54
N SER A 42 -26.25 -8.79 -1.50
CA SER A 42 -27.04 -8.19 -0.43
C SER A 42 -28.49 -8.71 -0.41
N ARG A 43 -29.04 -9.02 -1.60
CA ARG A 43 -30.44 -9.39 -1.82
C ARG A 43 -30.73 -10.88 -1.66
N ILE A 44 -29.80 -11.74 -2.06
CA ILE A 44 -29.98 -13.20 -2.06
C ILE A 44 -28.86 -13.83 -1.24
N LYS A 45 -29.22 -14.31 -0.04
CA LYS A 45 -28.29 -15.05 0.81
C LYS A 45 -27.81 -16.33 0.11
N GLY A 46 -26.50 -16.55 0.12
CA GLY A 46 -25.85 -17.70 -0.50
C GLY A 46 -25.59 -17.58 -2.00
N LEU A 47 -25.98 -16.47 -2.64
CA LEU A 47 -25.57 -16.15 -4.01
C LEU A 47 -24.30 -15.29 -3.96
N PHE A 48 -23.27 -15.70 -4.70
CA PHE A 48 -22.00 -14.99 -4.80
C PHE A 48 -21.73 -14.65 -6.26
N LEU A 49 -21.23 -13.43 -6.52
CA LEU A 49 -20.87 -12.97 -7.87
C LEU A 49 -19.37 -12.61 -7.91
N ALA A 50 -18.71 -12.94 -9.02
CA ALA A 50 -17.28 -12.67 -9.20
C ALA A 50 -16.93 -12.48 -10.68
N GLY A 51 -16.03 -11.53 -10.97
CA GLY A 51 -15.47 -11.31 -12.30
C GLY A 51 -16.20 -10.23 -13.08
N GLN A 52 -16.29 -10.41 -14.40
CA GLN A 52 -16.83 -9.39 -15.31
C GLN A 52 -18.28 -9.02 -15.00
N ILE A 53 -19.06 -9.96 -14.43
CA ILE A 53 -20.43 -9.71 -13.96
C ILE A 53 -20.51 -8.61 -12.89
N ASN A 54 -19.41 -8.30 -12.19
CA ASN A 54 -19.32 -7.22 -11.21
C ASN A 54 -18.74 -5.92 -11.81
N GLY A 55 -18.69 -5.81 -13.15
CA GLY A 55 -18.16 -4.66 -13.88
C GLY A 55 -16.65 -4.48 -13.75
N THR A 56 -15.90 -5.58 -13.61
CA THR A 56 -14.42 -5.58 -13.73
C THR A 56 -13.98 -6.04 -15.12
N THR A 57 -12.76 -5.67 -15.51
CA THR A 57 -12.10 -6.22 -16.70
C THR A 57 -10.67 -6.59 -16.35
N GLY A 58 -10.20 -7.73 -16.87
CA GLY A 58 -8.90 -8.30 -16.51
C GLY A 58 -9.04 -9.68 -15.84
N TYR A 59 -8.05 -10.54 -16.06
CA TYR A 59 -8.09 -11.91 -15.57
C TYR A 59 -7.79 -11.96 -14.08
N GLU A 60 -6.89 -11.09 -13.62
CA GLU A 60 -6.42 -10.98 -12.25
C GLU A 60 -7.53 -10.48 -11.33
N GLU A 61 -8.26 -9.43 -11.74
CA GLU A 61 -9.43 -8.90 -11.03
C GLU A 61 -10.50 -9.98 -10.85
N ALA A 62 -10.80 -10.72 -11.92
CA ALA A 62 -11.79 -11.78 -11.89
C ALA A 62 -11.35 -12.95 -11.01
N ALA A 63 -10.08 -13.37 -11.09
CA ALA A 63 -9.53 -14.43 -10.27
C ALA A 63 -9.52 -14.05 -8.77
N CYS A 64 -9.17 -12.81 -8.43
CA CYS A 64 -9.19 -12.33 -7.05
C CYS A 64 -10.59 -12.36 -6.44
N GLN A 65 -11.59 -11.90 -7.19
CA GLN A 65 -13.00 -11.98 -6.78
C GLN A 65 -13.46 -13.43 -6.67
N GLY A 66 -13.13 -14.27 -7.65
CA GLY A 66 -13.50 -15.69 -7.67
C GLY A 66 -12.92 -16.45 -6.48
N LEU A 67 -11.67 -16.17 -6.11
CA LEU A 67 -11.03 -16.73 -4.92
C LEU A 67 -11.82 -16.37 -3.65
N MET A 68 -12.15 -15.09 -3.45
CA MET A 68 -12.87 -14.63 -2.27
C MET A 68 -14.32 -15.14 -2.22
N ALA A 69 -15.02 -15.12 -3.35
CA ALA A 69 -16.36 -15.67 -3.48
C ALA A 69 -16.38 -17.18 -3.19
N GLY A 70 -15.43 -17.94 -3.76
CA GLY A 70 -15.32 -19.38 -3.54
C GLY A 70 -15.01 -19.74 -2.08
N ILE A 71 -14.07 -19.01 -1.45
CA ILE A 71 -13.77 -19.18 -0.02
C ILE A 71 -15.03 -18.96 0.82
N ASN A 72 -15.75 -17.85 0.60
CA ASN A 72 -16.93 -17.53 1.41
C ASN A 72 -18.13 -18.43 1.13
N ALA A 73 -18.31 -18.89 -0.11
CA ALA A 73 -19.31 -19.91 -0.44
C ALA A 73 -19.02 -21.23 0.30
N ALA A 74 -17.76 -21.67 0.33
CA ALA A 74 -17.35 -22.85 1.09
C ALA A 74 -17.58 -22.66 2.60
N LEU A 75 -17.18 -21.52 3.17
CA LEU A 75 -17.39 -21.22 4.59
C LEU A 75 -18.88 -21.20 4.97
N LEU A 76 -19.73 -20.65 4.09
CA LEU A 76 -21.18 -20.64 4.30
C LEU A 76 -21.76 -22.06 4.39
N THR A 77 -21.37 -22.95 3.48
CA THR A 77 -21.81 -24.37 3.52
C THR A 77 -21.30 -25.11 4.75
N GLN A 78 -20.11 -24.74 5.25
CA GLN A 78 -19.51 -25.26 6.49
C GLN A 78 -20.08 -24.60 7.75
N LYS A 79 -21.01 -23.65 7.64
CA LYS A 79 -21.55 -22.83 8.74
C LYS A 79 -20.44 -22.12 9.54
N ARG A 80 -19.35 -21.74 8.86
CA ARG A 80 -18.26 -20.94 9.41
C ARG A 80 -18.50 -19.47 9.12
N GLU A 81 -17.88 -18.60 9.90
CA GLU A 81 -17.91 -17.16 9.68
C GLU A 81 -17.22 -16.81 8.35
N SER A 82 -17.87 -15.95 7.56
CA SER A 82 -17.30 -15.41 6.32
C SER A 82 -16.08 -14.54 6.61
N VAL A 83 -15.22 -14.40 5.61
CA VAL A 83 -13.97 -13.65 5.72
C VAL A 83 -13.86 -12.58 4.64
N GLN A 84 -13.11 -11.53 4.96
CA GLN A 84 -12.82 -10.43 4.06
C GLN A 84 -11.35 -10.04 4.18
N LEU A 85 -10.75 -9.65 3.06
CA LEU A 85 -9.43 -9.01 3.05
C LEU A 85 -9.62 -7.49 3.11
N THR A 86 -8.80 -6.82 3.92
CA THR A 86 -8.89 -5.36 4.08
C THR A 86 -7.98 -4.65 3.10
N ARG A 87 -8.27 -3.38 2.80
CA ARG A 87 -7.43 -2.51 1.96
C ARG A 87 -5.98 -2.45 2.43
N ASN A 88 -5.74 -2.50 3.74
CA ASN A 88 -4.39 -2.42 4.33
C ASN A 88 -3.61 -3.73 4.23
N SER A 89 -4.31 -4.84 3.95
CA SER A 89 -3.72 -6.18 3.92
C SER A 89 -3.41 -6.68 2.51
N SER A 90 -4.13 -6.20 1.47
CA SER A 90 -3.95 -6.67 0.09
C SER A 90 -4.60 -5.79 -0.97
N TYR A 91 -4.08 -5.89 -2.20
CA TYR A 91 -4.75 -5.36 -3.39
C TYR A 91 -6.10 -6.03 -3.69
N ILE A 92 -6.32 -7.27 -3.24
CA ILE A 92 -7.64 -7.93 -3.31
C ILE A 92 -8.66 -7.17 -2.45
N GLY A 93 -8.25 -6.79 -1.24
CA GLY A 93 -9.08 -5.96 -0.36
C GLY A 93 -9.34 -4.56 -0.94
N VAL A 94 -8.33 -3.95 -1.59
CA VAL A 94 -8.50 -2.67 -2.31
C VAL A 94 -9.50 -2.80 -3.47
N LEU A 95 -9.35 -3.84 -4.30
CA LEU A 95 -10.27 -4.14 -5.41
C LEU A 95 -11.71 -4.26 -4.91
N ILE A 96 -11.96 -5.14 -3.95
CA ILE A 96 -13.32 -5.45 -3.48
C ILE A 96 -13.95 -4.22 -2.82
N ASP A 97 -13.18 -3.51 -2.01
CA ASP A 97 -13.67 -2.32 -1.33
C ASP A 97 -13.95 -1.16 -2.30
N ASP A 98 -13.10 -0.93 -3.31
CA ASP A 98 -13.35 0.07 -4.35
C ASP A 98 -14.65 -0.24 -5.11
N LEU A 99 -14.82 -1.49 -5.55
CA LEU A 99 -16.02 -1.93 -6.28
C LEU A 99 -17.30 -1.67 -5.47
N ILE A 100 -17.31 -2.06 -4.20
CA ILE A 100 -18.51 -1.96 -3.36
C ILE A 100 -18.79 -0.52 -2.93
N ARG A 101 -17.76 0.29 -2.68
CA ARG A 101 -17.95 1.68 -2.22
C ARG A 101 -18.34 2.62 -3.35
N HIS A 102 -17.72 2.46 -4.51
CA HIS A 102 -17.83 3.42 -5.59
C HIS A 102 -18.74 2.96 -6.73
N GLY A 103 -19.01 1.66 -6.85
CA GLY A 103 -19.59 1.13 -8.08
C GLY A 103 -18.60 1.20 -9.23
N VAL A 104 -19.10 1.03 -10.44
CA VAL A 104 -18.30 1.08 -11.68
C VAL A 104 -19.12 1.74 -12.79
N ASP A 105 -18.65 2.88 -13.27
CA ASP A 105 -19.19 3.55 -14.48
C ASP A 105 -18.47 3.07 -15.75
N GLU A 106 -17.22 2.63 -15.61
CA GLU A 106 -16.41 1.96 -16.62
C GLU A 106 -15.81 0.68 -16.03
N PRO A 107 -15.46 -0.33 -16.84
CA PRO A 107 -14.89 -1.58 -16.35
C PRO A 107 -13.65 -1.35 -15.47
N TYR A 108 -13.75 -1.70 -14.19
CA TYR A 108 -12.69 -1.45 -13.22
C TYR A 108 -11.43 -2.26 -13.53
N ARG A 109 -10.26 -1.61 -13.38
CA ARG A 109 -8.93 -2.19 -13.46
C ARG A 109 -8.12 -1.80 -12.22
N ILE A 110 -7.38 -2.76 -11.66
CA ILE A 110 -6.50 -2.51 -10.52
C ILE A 110 -5.32 -1.66 -11.00
N PHE A 111 -5.24 -0.44 -10.50
CA PHE A 111 -4.04 0.37 -10.59
C PHE A 111 -3.36 0.45 -9.24
N THR A 112 -2.05 0.18 -9.22
CA THR A 112 -1.24 0.23 -8.01
C THR A 112 -1.25 1.61 -7.33
N SER A 113 -1.57 2.68 -8.05
CA SER A 113 -1.68 4.05 -7.54
C SER A 113 -2.85 4.27 -6.58
N ARG A 114 -3.85 3.39 -6.57
CA ARG A 114 -5.05 3.53 -5.71
C ARG A 114 -4.89 2.94 -4.31
N ALA A 115 -3.77 2.26 -4.03
CA ALA A 115 -3.47 1.77 -2.70
C ALA A 115 -2.67 2.78 -1.89
N GLU A 116 -3.27 3.29 -0.82
CA GLU A 116 -2.61 4.18 0.15
C GLU A 116 -1.44 3.49 0.87
N ALA A 117 -1.54 2.17 1.04
CA ALA A 117 -0.55 1.33 1.70
C ALA A 117 0.47 0.73 0.70
N ARG A 118 0.78 1.40 -0.41
CA ARG A 118 1.64 0.86 -1.48
C ARG A 118 3.03 0.38 -1.01
N LEU A 119 3.58 1.00 0.04
CA LEU A 119 4.88 0.61 0.61
C LEU A 119 4.83 -0.73 1.36
N THR A 120 3.65 -1.11 1.85
CA THR A 120 3.43 -2.36 2.59
C THR A 120 2.84 -3.45 1.68
N LEU A 121 2.04 -3.05 0.69
CA LEU A 121 1.40 -3.94 -0.29
C LEU A 121 2.32 -4.23 -1.48
N ARG A 122 3.47 -4.85 -1.21
CA ARG A 122 4.43 -5.18 -2.26
C ARG A 122 4.20 -6.58 -2.81
N HIS A 123 4.71 -6.83 -4.01
CA HIS A 123 4.61 -8.14 -4.64
C HIS A 123 5.49 -9.17 -3.93
N ASP A 124 6.68 -8.76 -3.46
CA ASP A 124 7.67 -9.62 -2.80
C ASP A 124 7.25 -10.15 -1.42
N ASN A 125 6.31 -9.46 -0.76
CA ASN A 125 5.81 -9.80 0.58
C ASN A 125 4.35 -10.25 0.61
N ALA A 126 3.74 -10.53 -0.54
CA ALA A 126 2.34 -10.94 -0.62
C ALA A 126 2.06 -12.23 0.17
N ASP A 127 3.01 -13.16 0.15
CA ASP A 127 2.96 -14.39 0.93
C ASP A 127 3.03 -14.12 2.44
N GLN A 128 3.93 -13.25 2.89
CA GLN A 128 4.02 -12.85 4.31
C GLN A 128 2.71 -12.27 4.82
N ARG A 129 2.00 -11.51 3.97
CA ARG A 129 0.70 -10.91 4.29
C ARG A 129 -0.47 -11.90 4.27
N LEU A 130 -0.49 -12.83 3.31
CA LEU A 130 -1.69 -13.62 2.99
C LEU A 130 -1.61 -15.10 3.33
N MET A 131 -0.41 -15.69 3.41
CA MET A 131 -0.28 -17.11 3.78
C MET A 131 -0.72 -17.42 5.21
N PRO A 132 -0.50 -16.56 6.23
CA PRO A 132 -1.06 -16.80 7.56
C PRO A 132 -2.60 -16.89 7.54
N PHE A 133 -3.24 -16.05 6.73
CA PHE A 133 -4.69 -16.07 6.52
C PHE A 133 -5.13 -17.36 5.81
N ALA A 134 -4.43 -17.76 4.74
CA ALA A 134 -4.71 -19.01 4.04
C ALA A 134 -4.51 -20.26 4.92
N LYS A 135 -3.46 -20.27 5.77
CA LYS A 135 -3.19 -21.34 6.77
C LYS A 135 -4.34 -21.47 7.75
N LYS A 136 -4.84 -20.35 8.30
CA LYS A 136 -6.00 -20.31 9.21
C LYS A 136 -7.28 -20.85 8.56
N LEU A 137 -7.43 -20.69 7.25
CA LEU A 137 -8.60 -21.16 6.51
C LEU A 137 -8.50 -22.61 6.04
N GLY A 138 -7.30 -23.22 6.09
CA GLY A 138 -7.05 -24.56 5.56
C GLY A 138 -6.88 -24.59 4.04
N LEU A 139 -6.45 -23.48 3.44
CA LEU A 139 -6.27 -23.34 1.99
C LEU A 139 -4.85 -23.68 1.51
N LEU A 140 -3.91 -23.88 2.45
CA LEU A 140 -2.52 -24.21 2.14
C LEU A 140 -2.29 -25.71 2.31
N PHE A 141 -1.59 -26.30 1.34
CA PHE A 141 -1.02 -27.62 1.50
C PHE A 141 0.18 -27.59 2.45
N GLU A 142 0.42 -28.71 3.15
CA GLU A 142 1.55 -28.86 4.10
C GLU A 142 2.89 -28.48 3.47
N ALA A 143 3.16 -28.96 2.25
CA ALA A 143 4.39 -28.66 1.54
C ALA A 143 4.59 -27.14 1.28
N ASP A 144 3.51 -26.40 1.02
CA ASP A 144 3.58 -24.95 0.78
C ASP A 144 3.74 -24.18 2.10
N ALA A 145 3.07 -24.65 3.17
CA ALA A 145 3.24 -24.10 4.51
C ALA A 145 4.69 -24.26 5.00
N GLN A 146 5.31 -25.42 4.79
CA GLN A 146 6.72 -25.66 5.14
C GLN A 146 7.69 -24.76 4.36
N LYS A 147 7.47 -24.60 3.04
CA LYS A 147 8.27 -23.67 2.22
C LYS A 147 8.16 -22.23 2.71
N PHE A 148 6.95 -21.81 3.06
CA PHE A 148 6.67 -20.49 3.61
C PHE A 148 7.36 -20.26 4.96
N ASP A 149 7.19 -21.18 5.90
CA ASP A 149 7.81 -21.10 7.22
C ASP A 149 9.35 -21.05 7.10
N ALA A 150 9.94 -21.87 6.21
CA ALA A 150 11.36 -21.81 5.90
C ALA A 150 11.80 -20.45 5.32
N LYS A 151 11.02 -19.86 4.40
CA LYS A 151 11.28 -18.52 3.84
C LYS A 151 11.25 -17.45 4.94
N LEU A 152 10.24 -17.48 5.82
CA LEU A 152 10.15 -16.54 6.95
C LEU A 152 11.36 -16.66 7.89
N HIS A 153 11.81 -17.88 8.17
CA HIS A 153 13.03 -18.10 8.98
C HIS A 153 14.27 -17.50 8.31
N ARG A 154 14.47 -17.71 7.01
CA ARG A 154 15.60 -17.11 6.27
C ARG A 154 15.58 -15.59 6.31
N ILE A 155 14.42 -14.98 6.03
CA ILE A 155 14.26 -13.52 6.03
C ILE A 155 14.48 -12.95 7.43
N SER A 156 13.95 -13.59 8.47
CA SER A 156 14.17 -13.17 9.87
C SER A 156 15.65 -13.24 10.25
N ARG A 157 16.34 -14.33 9.88
CA ARG A 157 17.78 -14.48 10.09
C ARG A 157 18.58 -13.41 9.34
N LEU A 158 18.25 -13.14 8.08
CA LEU A 158 18.86 -12.08 7.29
C LEU A 158 18.72 -10.72 7.97
N LYS A 159 17.51 -10.34 8.40
CA LYS A 159 17.29 -9.07 9.12
C LYS A 159 18.17 -8.97 10.37
N SER A 160 18.22 -10.04 11.17
CA SER A 160 19.08 -10.09 12.35
C SER A 160 20.56 -9.91 12.01
N VAL A 161 21.04 -10.57 10.96
CA VAL A 161 22.44 -10.46 10.51
C VAL A 161 22.74 -9.06 9.98
N LEU A 162 21.83 -8.47 9.21
CA LEU A 162 21.98 -7.11 8.66
C LEU A 162 22.07 -6.06 9.77
N ASP A 163 21.27 -6.20 10.83
CA ASP A 163 21.27 -5.27 11.95
C ASP A 163 22.48 -5.44 12.89
N ASN A 164 23.02 -6.67 13.01
CA ASN A 164 24.10 -6.99 13.95
C ASN A 164 25.50 -7.01 13.33
N THR A 165 25.63 -7.21 12.01
CA THR A 165 26.94 -7.17 11.34
C THR A 165 27.40 -5.73 11.22
N ARG A 166 28.43 -5.37 11.98
CA ARG A 166 28.95 -4.01 12.11
C ARG A 166 30.42 -3.96 11.73
N TYR A 167 30.76 -2.98 10.89
CA TYR A 167 32.14 -2.63 10.58
C TYR A 167 32.50 -1.34 11.30
N LYS A 168 33.55 -1.38 12.10
CA LYS A 168 34.12 -0.21 12.78
C LYS A 168 35.20 0.39 11.90
N ARG A 169 35.49 1.68 12.09
CA ARG A 169 36.57 2.38 11.36
C ARG A 169 37.94 1.69 11.49
N SER A 170 38.17 0.94 12.57
CA SER A 170 39.38 0.13 12.79
C SER A 170 39.50 -1.11 11.91
N ASP A 171 38.41 -1.53 11.27
CA ASP A 171 38.35 -2.82 10.57
C ASP A 171 38.84 -2.68 9.13
N THR A 172 39.54 -3.69 8.62
CA THR A 172 40.07 -3.69 7.24
C THR A 172 38.98 -3.60 6.18
N GLU A 173 37.85 -4.22 6.47
CA GLU A 173 36.66 -4.27 5.63
C GLU A 173 36.01 -2.88 5.52
N TYR A 174 36.08 -2.07 6.58
CA TYR A 174 35.55 -0.70 6.56
C TYR A 174 36.25 0.15 5.49
N ALA A 175 37.59 0.11 5.45
CA ALA A 175 38.37 0.84 4.46
C ALA A 175 38.06 0.37 3.03
N SER A 176 37.92 -0.95 2.84
CA SER A 176 37.57 -1.54 1.55
C SER A 176 36.18 -1.12 1.06
N ILE A 177 35.19 -1.09 1.97
CA ILE A 177 33.82 -0.65 1.66
C ILE A 177 33.79 0.85 1.36
N SER A 178 34.50 1.67 2.15
CA SER A 178 34.61 3.12 1.96
C SER A 178 35.19 3.46 0.58
N GLN A 179 36.26 2.77 0.18
CA GLN A 179 36.87 2.92 -1.13
C GLN A 179 35.94 2.49 -2.26
N LEU A 180 35.27 1.33 -2.12
CA LEU A 180 34.35 0.82 -3.14
C LEU A 180 33.16 1.75 -3.37
N LEU A 181 32.66 2.40 -2.31
CA LEU A 181 31.54 3.32 -2.38
C LEU A 181 31.94 4.76 -2.73
N ASN A 182 33.24 5.03 -2.84
CA ASN A 182 33.80 6.37 -3.02
C ASN A 182 33.28 7.36 -1.96
N VAL A 183 33.29 6.94 -0.69
CA VAL A 183 32.88 7.76 0.45
C VAL A 183 33.98 7.81 1.49
N GLU A 184 34.50 9.00 1.77
CA GLU A 184 35.61 9.19 2.72
C GLU A 184 35.27 8.79 4.17
N ASP A 185 34.01 8.98 4.59
CA ASP A 185 33.58 8.64 5.94
C ASP A 185 32.20 7.98 6.01
N LEU A 186 32.16 6.75 6.55
CA LEU A 186 30.94 6.01 6.89
C LEU A 186 30.55 6.18 8.38
N GLY A 187 31.31 6.96 9.15
CA GLY A 187 31.17 7.18 10.60
C GLY A 187 32.08 6.25 11.44
N ASP A 188 31.97 6.32 12.77
CA ASP A 188 32.79 5.47 13.66
C ASP A 188 32.50 3.97 13.48
N SER A 189 31.26 3.64 13.13
CA SER A 189 30.85 2.30 12.73
C SER A 189 29.56 2.31 11.92
N ILE A 190 29.39 1.31 11.07
CA ILE A 190 28.21 1.14 10.23
C ILE A 190 27.76 -0.31 10.20
N THR A 191 26.45 -0.56 10.33
CA THR A 191 25.88 -1.90 10.13
C THR A 191 25.54 -2.15 8.68
N LEU A 192 25.41 -3.42 8.26
CA LEU A 192 24.95 -3.75 6.91
C LEU A 192 23.56 -3.15 6.60
N SER A 193 22.66 -3.13 7.58
CA SER A 193 21.33 -2.49 7.53
C SER A 193 21.39 -0.97 7.32
N GLN A 194 22.39 -0.30 7.90
CA GLN A 194 22.63 1.13 7.66
C GLN A 194 23.30 1.38 6.30
N LEU A 195 24.23 0.51 5.93
CA LEU A 195 24.94 0.57 4.64
C LEU A 195 23.95 0.44 3.47
N SER A 196 23.01 -0.51 3.56
CA SER A 196 22.02 -0.79 2.51
C SER A 196 21.03 0.35 2.24
N LYS A 197 20.94 1.36 3.13
CA LYS A 197 20.06 2.53 2.94
C LYS A 197 20.72 3.64 2.11
N ARG A 198 21.99 3.49 1.74
CA ARG A 198 22.71 4.49 0.94
C ARG A 198 22.44 4.30 -0.55
N GLN A 199 22.35 5.40 -1.30
CA GLN A 199 21.95 5.41 -2.71
C GLN A 199 22.88 4.59 -3.63
N ASN A 200 24.16 4.48 -3.30
CA ASN A 200 25.17 3.80 -4.13
C ASN A 200 25.44 2.35 -3.70
N VAL A 201 24.57 1.76 -2.88
CA VAL A 201 24.76 0.40 -2.35
C VAL A 201 23.72 -0.54 -2.94
N SER A 202 24.18 -1.53 -3.71
CA SER A 202 23.31 -2.54 -4.33
C SER A 202 23.08 -3.76 -3.43
N SER A 203 22.01 -4.51 -3.69
CA SER A 203 21.71 -5.76 -2.99
C SER A 203 22.81 -6.80 -3.20
N GLU A 204 23.45 -6.84 -4.37
CA GLU A 204 24.57 -7.74 -4.67
C GLU A 204 25.79 -7.44 -3.81
N LEU A 205 26.08 -6.16 -3.56
CA LEU A 205 27.19 -5.77 -2.68
C LEU A 205 26.90 -6.25 -1.25
N ILE A 206 25.70 -5.98 -0.74
CA ILE A 206 25.30 -6.44 0.60
C ILE A 206 25.38 -7.97 0.67
N PHE A 207 24.90 -8.69 -0.35
CA PHE A 207 24.95 -10.14 -0.41
C PHE A 207 26.39 -10.68 -0.34
N LYS A 208 27.35 -9.99 -0.98
CA LYS A 208 28.77 -10.36 -0.91
C LYS A 208 29.35 -10.22 0.50
N LEU A 209 28.90 -9.21 1.25
CA LEU A 209 29.35 -8.89 2.60
C LEU A 209 28.66 -9.74 3.68
N LEU A 210 27.62 -10.51 3.34
CA LEU A 210 26.98 -11.43 4.28
C LEU A 210 27.95 -12.53 4.74
N PRO A 211 27.84 -12.99 6.00
CA PRO A 211 28.54 -14.18 6.46
C PRO A 211 28.22 -15.40 5.58
N GLU A 212 29.25 -16.19 5.23
CA GLU A 212 29.13 -17.31 4.29
C GLU A 212 28.07 -18.35 4.67
N ILE A 213 27.84 -18.57 5.97
CA ILE A 213 26.77 -19.46 6.46
C ILE A 213 25.39 -18.94 6.04
N VAL A 214 25.15 -17.64 6.23
CA VAL A 214 23.87 -17.00 5.90
C VAL A 214 23.66 -16.97 4.39
N LYS A 215 24.73 -16.65 3.66
CA LYS A 215 24.75 -16.60 2.20
C LYS A 215 24.37 -17.92 1.54
N LYS A 216 24.83 -19.06 2.09
CA LYS A 216 24.48 -20.40 1.60
C LYS A 216 23.03 -20.79 1.88
N GLU A 217 22.45 -20.26 2.96
CA GLU A 217 21.07 -20.53 3.33
C GLU A 217 20.07 -19.64 2.60
N SER A 218 20.46 -18.44 2.17
CA SER A 218 19.57 -17.43 1.59
C SER A 218 19.79 -17.17 0.11
N THR A 219 18.73 -16.73 -0.58
CA THR A 219 18.81 -16.22 -1.95
C THR A 219 18.94 -14.70 -2.00
N ILE A 220 19.32 -14.16 -3.15
CA ILE A 220 19.29 -12.70 -3.37
C ILE A 220 17.88 -12.12 -3.23
N SER A 221 16.85 -12.88 -3.64
CA SER A 221 15.45 -12.48 -3.47
C SER A 221 15.04 -12.41 -2.00
N ASP A 222 15.49 -13.36 -1.17
CA ASP A 222 15.25 -13.29 0.29
C ASP A 222 15.91 -12.04 0.89
N LEU A 223 17.13 -11.68 0.42
CA LEU A 223 17.81 -10.46 0.83
C LEU A 223 17.06 -9.21 0.40
N GLU A 224 16.60 -9.13 -0.85
CA GLU A 224 15.83 -7.99 -1.35
C GLU A 224 14.55 -7.76 -0.55
N THR A 225 13.80 -8.83 -0.21
CA THR A 225 12.65 -8.73 0.69
C THR A 225 13.06 -8.22 2.07
N ALA A 226 14.15 -8.74 2.65
CA ALA A 226 14.64 -8.30 3.96
C ALA A 226 15.06 -6.82 3.96
N LEU A 227 15.76 -6.37 2.91
CA LEU A 227 16.18 -4.98 2.72
C LEU A 227 14.99 -4.05 2.50
N ALA A 228 14.02 -4.45 1.68
CA ALA A 228 12.78 -3.71 1.49
C ALA A 228 12.03 -3.55 2.82
N ASP A 229 11.89 -4.61 3.61
CA ASP A 229 11.26 -4.54 4.92
C ASP A 229 12.00 -3.57 5.87
N ILE A 230 13.33 -3.59 5.90
CA ILE A 230 14.14 -2.67 6.72
C ILE A 230 13.97 -1.21 6.27
N LEU A 231 13.96 -0.97 4.96
CA LEU A 231 13.80 0.36 4.37
C LEU A 231 12.40 0.91 4.68
N TYR A 232 11.36 0.13 4.37
CA TYR A 232 9.97 0.55 4.47
C TYR A 232 9.45 0.58 5.90
N LYS A 233 10.00 -0.20 6.84
CA LYS A 233 9.63 -0.13 8.26
C LYS A 233 9.75 1.29 8.84
N GLY A 234 10.74 2.07 8.42
CA GLY A 234 10.88 3.47 8.84
C GLY A 234 9.76 4.38 8.31
N TYR A 235 9.32 4.13 7.07
CA TYR A 235 8.19 4.84 6.47
C TYR A 235 6.86 4.42 7.09
N GLU A 236 6.66 3.12 7.33
CA GLU A 236 5.50 2.57 8.03
C GLU A 236 5.36 3.18 9.42
N GLN A 237 6.45 3.24 10.19
CA GLN A 237 6.43 3.82 11.52
C GLN A 237 6.14 5.33 11.46
N SER A 238 6.72 6.05 10.51
CA SER A 238 6.39 7.47 10.29
C SER A 238 4.92 7.67 9.91
N GLN A 239 4.37 6.81 9.06
CA GLN A 239 2.98 6.85 8.62
C GLN A 239 2.02 6.50 9.77
N ASN A 240 2.32 5.47 10.55
CA ASN A 240 1.54 5.10 11.73
C ASN A 240 1.56 6.21 12.77
N ASN A 241 2.71 6.80 13.05
CA ASN A 241 2.83 7.96 13.94
C ASN A 241 2.00 9.15 13.43
N ALA A 242 1.97 9.39 12.12
CA ALA A 242 1.13 10.42 11.51
C ALA A 242 -0.37 10.10 11.67
N ASN A 243 -0.77 8.85 11.44
CA ASN A 243 -2.16 8.39 11.61
C ASN A 243 -2.61 8.45 13.07
N GLU A 244 -1.77 8.06 14.02
CA GLU A 244 -2.05 8.20 15.45
C GLU A 244 -2.21 9.66 15.86
N ARG A 245 -1.36 10.56 15.34
CA ARG A 245 -1.52 12.01 15.53
C ARG A 245 -2.87 12.47 14.99
N VAL A 246 -3.28 12.04 13.81
CA VAL A 246 -4.61 12.33 13.25
C VAL A 246 -5.71 11.82 14.18
N ASN A 247 -5.63 10.58 14.64
CA ASN A 247 -6.69 9.97 15.46
C ASN A 247 -6.81 10.54 16.88
N ASN A 248 -5.73 11.07 17.45
CA ASN A 248 -5.72 11.63 18.80
C ASN A 248 -6.16 13.10 18.85
N ASN A 249 -6.52 13.71 17.72
CA ASN A 249 -6.90 15.12 17.64
C ASN A 249 -8.39 15.34 17.32
N ASP A 250 -9.24 14.33 17.50
CA ASP A 250 -10.68 14.40 17.20
C ASP A 250 -11.39 15.61 17.85
N ASN A 251 -10.94 16.02 19.05
CA ASN A 251 -11.50 17.16 19.79
C ASN A 251 -10.96 18.54 19.35
N LEU A 252 -10.02 18.60 18.41
CA LEU A 252 -9.48 19.85 17.90
C LEU A 252 -10.60 20.62 17.18
N ARG A 253 -10.90 21.83 17.67
CA ARG A 253 -11.93 22.69 17.09
C ARG A 253 -11.44 23.33 15.80
N VAL A 254 -12.29 23.26 14.78
CA VAL A 254 -12.15 24.05 13.56
C VAL A 254 -12.72 25.43 13.86
N MET A 255 -11.94 26.49 13.63
CA MET A 255 -12.42 27.85 13.86
C MET A 255 -13.42 28.25 12.78
N ASP A 256 -14.40 29.05 13.16
CA ASP A 256 -15.35 29.63 12.21
C ASP A 256 -14.59 30.49 11.18
N ASN A 257 -14.97 30.37 9.91
CA ASN A 257 -14.41 31.10 8.76
C ASN A 257 -12.94 30.77 8.39
N ILE A 258 -12.49 29.53 8.59
CA ILE A 258 -11.21 29.09 8.04
C ILE A 258 -11.25 29.08 6.51
N ASP A 259 -10.30 29.77 5.88
CA ASP A 259 -10.05 29.64 4.44
C ASP A 259 -9.17 28.42 4.17
N PHE A 260 -9.81 27.31 3.79
CA PHE A 260 -9.11 26.05 3.47
C PHE A 260 -8.22 26.17 2.21
N LYS A 261 -8.40 27.21 1.37
CA LYS A 261 -7.57 27.43 0.17
C LYS A 261 -6.13 27.78 0.52
N LEU A 262 -5.87 28.20 1.75
CA LEU A 262 -4.52 28.46 2.26
C LEU A 262 -3.70 27.17 2.49
N ILE A 263 -4.34 26.01 2.49
CA ILE A 263 -3.70 24.73 2.79
C ILE A 263 -3.15 24.12 1.49
N LYS A 264 -1.82 24.10 1.36
CA LYS A 264 -1.14 23.45 0.24
C LYS A 264 -1.38 21.94 0.28
N GLY A 265 -1.77 21.36 -0.87
CA GLY A 265 -1.98 19.92 -1.03
C GLY A 265 -3.44 19.45 -1.05
N LEU A 266 -4.40 20.38 -0.95
CA LEU A 266 -5.81 20.09 -1.21
C LEU A 266 -6.14 20.29 -2.69
N SER A 267 -6.82 19.32 -3.32
CA SER A 267 -7.38 19.50 -4.66
C SER A 267 -8.64 20.36 -4.61
N SER A 268 -9.07 20.89 -5.76
CA SER A 268 -10.33 21.65 -5.88
C SER A 268 -11.54 20.84 -5.41
N GLU A 269 -11.56 19.53 -5.70
CA GLU A 269 -12.63 18.63 -5.26
C GLU A 269 -12.62 18.43 -3.74
N MET A 270 -11.44 18.30 -3.12
CA MET A 270 -11.32 18.19 -1.67
C MET A 270 -11.76 19.47 -0.96
N LEU A 271 -11.42 20.63 -1.52
CA LEU A 271 -11.86 21.94 -1.03
C LEU A 271 -13.38 22.05 -1.09
N GLU A 272 -14.00 21.69 -2.21
CA GLU A 272 -15.46 21.72 -2.36
C GLU A 272 -16.16 20.80 -1.36
N ARG A 273 -15.61 19.60 -1.11
CA ARG A 273 -16.12 18.66 -0.10
C ARG A 273 -16.00 19.22 1.32
N LEU A 274 -14.89 19.89 1.66
CA LEU A 274 -14.66 20.53 2.96
C LEU A 274 -15.61 21.71 3.19
N GLU A 275 -15.73 22.61 2.21
CA GLU A 275 -16.60 23.77 2.26
C GLU A 275 -18.07 23.34 2.41
N ARG A 276 -18.49 22.30 1.67
CA ARG A 276 -19.84 21.73 1.77
C ARG A 276 -20.11 21.09 3.12
N ALA A 277 -19.14 20.38 3.68
CA ALA A 277 -19.29 19.69 4.96
C ALA A 277 -19.32 20.64 6.17
N ASN A 278 -18.70 21.82 6.05
CA ASN A 278 -18.58 22.83 7.10
C ASN A 278 -18.24 22.24 8.49
N PRO A 279 -17.10 21.53 8.61
CA PRO A 279 -16.77 20.75 9.80
C PRO A 279 -16.49 21.65 11.01
N ARG A 280 -16.95 21.24 12.20
CA ARG A 280 -16.74 21.98 13.46
C ARG A 280 -15.59 21.41 14.28
N THR A 281 -15.28 20.14 14.05
CA THR A 281 -14.22 19.40 14.74
C THR A 281 -13.32 18.70 13.73
N PHE A 282 -12.13 18.34 14.16
CA PHE A 282 -11.24 17.54 13.34
C PHE A 282 -11.77 16.11 13.11
N ALA A 283 -12.57 15.59 14.05
CA ALA A 283 -13.31 14.35 13.84
C ALA A 283 -14.27 14.44 12.63
N ASP A 284 -14.95 15.58 12.47
CA ASP A 284 -15.82 15.83 11.31
C ASP A 284 -15.00 15.80 10.01
N ILE A 285 -13.84 16.49 9.99
CA ILE A 285 -12.92 16.47 8.84
C ILE A 285 -12.51 15.05 8.46
N ARG A 286 -12.11 14.23 9.43
CA ARG A 286 -11.65 12.86 9.18
C ARG A 286 -12.75 11.98 8.53
N ASN A 287 -14.02 12.28 8.82
CA ASN A 287 -15.16 11.52 8.31
C ASN A 287 -15.69 12.03 6.96
N ILE A 288 -15.11 13.09 6.39
CA ILE A 288 -15.49 13.58 5.06
C ILE A 288 -15.01 12.59 3.99
N SER A 289 -15.96 11.98 3.29
CA SER A 289 -15.66 11.08 2.18
C SER A 289 -14.85 11.80 1.10
N GLY A 290 -13.79 11.15 0.61
CA GLY A 290 -12.91 11.62 -0.47
C GLY A 290 -11.83 12.62 -0.08
N LEU A 291 -11.61 12.86 1.23
CA LEU A 291 -10.33 13.43 1.67
C LEU A 291 -9.27 12.33 1.74
N THR A 292 -8.09 12.59 1.17
CA THR A 292 -6.96 11.66 1.28
C THR A 292 -6.32 11.75 2.67
N PRO A 293 -5.65 10.70 3.15
CA PRO A 293 -4.90 10.75 4.41
C PRO A 293 -3.88 11.90 4.47
N SER A 294 -3.25 12.22 3.34
CA SER A 294 -2.34 13.36 3.22
C SER A 294 -3.05 14.71 3.39
N ALA A 295 -4.24 14.87 2.82
CA ALA A 295 -5.06 16.06 3.00
C ALA A 295 -5.50 16.23 4.46
N VAL A 296 -5.98 15.15 5.09
CA VAL A 296 -6.36 15.14 6.52
C VAL A 296 -5.15 15.48 7.42
N SER A 297 -3.97 14.96 7.10
CA SER A 297 -2.73 15.28 7.83
C SER A 297 -2.33 16.76 7.67
N ALA A 298 -2.43 17.30 6.45
CA ALA A 298 -2.14 18.72 6.19
C ALA A 298 -3.11 19.64 6.95
N LEU A 299 -4.40 19.29 6.99
CA LEU A 299 -5.41 19.98 7.78
C LEU A 299 -5.07 19.97 9.27
N LEU A 300 -4.62 18.83 9.81
CA LEU A 300 -4.22 18.75 11.22
C LEU A 300 -3.06 19.70 11.54
N VAL A 301 -2.01 19.68 10.72
CA VAL A 301 -0.82 20.52 10.91
C VAL A 301 -1.20 22.00 10.86
N PHE A 302 -2.03 22.38 9.88
CA PHE A 302 -2.52 23.74 9.73
C PHE A 302 -3.33 24.19 10.96
N LEU A 303 -4.35 23.42 11.35
CA LEU A 303 -5.19 23.74 12.51
C LEU A 303 -4.38 23.82 13.81
N SER A 304 -3.44 22.90 14.01
CA SER A 304 -2.55 22.88 15.17
C SER A 304 -1.65 24.13 15.24
N SER A 305 -1.15 24.59 14.09
CA SER A 305 -0.34 25.81 13.99
C SER A 305 -1.15 27.07 14.36
N LEU A 306 -2.42 27.14 13.97
CA LEU A 306 -3.30 28.25 14.33
C LEU A 306 -3.61 28.29 15.83
N VAL A 307 -3.79 27.13 16.47
CA VAL A 307 -3.99 27.04 17.92
C VAL A 307 -2.74 27.49 18.68
N GLN A 308 -1.54 27.10 18.22
CA GLN A 308 -0.27 27.53 18.83
C GLN A 308 -0.04 29.04 18.68
N ASN A 309 -0.30 29.61 17.50
CA ASN A 309 -0.19 31.05 17.27
C ASN A 309 -1.18 31.86 18.12
N LYS A 310 -2.38 31.33 18.37
CA LYS A 310 -3.36 31.96 19.27
C LYS A 310 -2.87 31.96 20.73
N LYS A 311 -2.25 30.87 21.21
CA LYS A 311 -1.65 30.81 22.55
C LYS A 311 -0.47 31.79 22.72
N LEU A 312 0.37 31.92 21.69
CA LEU A 312 1.51 32.86 21.69
C LEU A 312 1.04 34.33 21.70
N ASN A 313 -0.02 34.66 20.98
CA ASN A 313 -0.58 36.02 20.96
C ASN A 313 -1.31 36.40 22.26
N VAL A 314 -1.97 35.44 22.93
CA VAL A 314 -2.59 35.66 24.25
C VAL A 314 -1.51 35.80 25.35
N GLY A 315 -0.39 35.08 25.24
CA GLY A 315 0.76 35.22 26.15
C GLY A 315 1.50 36.56 26.03
N ARG A 316 1.54 37.18 24.85
CA ARG A 316 2.08 38.54 24.66
C ARG A 316 1.13 39.65 25.13
N ALA A 317 -0.18 39.45 24.95
CA ALA A 317 -1.18 40.42 25.40
C ALA A 317 -1.31 40.51 26.94
N THR A 318 -0.82 39.51 27.68
CA THR A 318 -0.82 39.50 29.16
C THR A 318 0.46 40.03 29.79
N SER A 319 1.54 40.22 29.01
CA SER A 319 2.78 40.90 29.45
C SER A 319 2.78 42.41 29.16
N GLU A 320 1.77 42.92 28.46
CA GLU A 320 1.56 44.34 28.18
C GLU A 320 0.23 44.81 28.76
N MET A 321 0.06 44.68 30.08
CA MET A 321 -0.87 45.53 30.83
C MET A 321 -0.14 46.00 32.11
N PRO A 322 -0.14 47.31 32.41
CA PRO A 322 0.60 47.87 33.55
C PRO A 322 0.15 47.35 34.91
#